data_AF-A0A933CWS1-F1
#
_entry.id   AF-A0A933CWS1-F1
#
_cell.length_a   1.000
_cell.length_b   1.000
_cell.length_c   1.000
_cell.angle_alpha   90.00
_cell.angle_beta   90.00
_cell.angle_gamma   90.00
#
_symmetry.space_group_name_H-M   'P 1'
#
loop_
_entity.id
_entity.type
_entity.pdbx_description
1 polymer ?
#
loop_
_entity_poly.entity_id
_entity_poly.type
_entity_poly.pdbx_seq_one_letter_code
_entity_poly.pdbx_strand_id
1 'polypeptide(L)'
;MKIVRLTPAERAAITRKWRWASVKAHATARNAKLFTKYALGKVGWKVVSLDSRKGFEYKGVVDLVAVKRNNRSPDELMIMLVQVKGGSATVTKEEIARLRRAAGHLQVKWNVAQKPAKSVRFEKSLD
;
A
#
# COMPACT_ATOMS: atom_id res chain seq x y z
N MET A 1 8.81 -42.71 -10.55
CA MET A 1 9.02 -41.25 -10.61
C MET A 1 10.37 -40.93 -9.98
N LYS A 2 11.42 -40.61 -10.76
CA LYS A 2 12.76 -40.32 -10.21
C LYS A 2 12.75 -38.92 -9.58
N ILE A 3 12.98 -38.84 -8.26
CA ILE A 3 13.24 -37.57 -7.59
C ILE A 3 14.65 -37.13 -7.99
N VAL A 4 14.75 -36.18 -8.92
CA VAL A 4 16.03 -35.58 -9.29
C VAL A 4 16.48 -34.70 -8.12
N ARG A 5 17.48 -35.16 -7.36
CA ARG A 5 18.11 -34.36 -6.30
C ARG A 5 19.07 -33.35 -6.95
N LEU A 6 18.70 -32.08 -6.92
CA LEU A 6 19.58 -30.98 -7.31
C LEU A 6 20.87 -31.00 -6.47
N THR A 7 22.00 -30.76 -7.13
CA THR A 7 23.28 -30.50 -6.48
C THR A 7 23.23 -29.21 -5.66
N PRO A 8 24.13 -29.03 -4.67
CA PRO A 8 24.26 -27.75 -3.95
C PRO A 8 24.46 -26.54 -4.88
N ALA A 9 25.22 -26.70 -5.96
CA ALA A 9 25.48 -25.64 -6.94
C ALA A 9 24.20 -25.24 -7.71
N GLU A 10 23.41 -26.22 -8.17
CA GLU A 10 22.14 -25.96 -8.84
C GLU A 10 21.12 -25.29 -7.90
N ARG A 11 21.05 -25.72 -6.63
CA ARG A 11 20.22 -25.06 -5.62
C ARG A 11 20.63 -23.61 -5.36
N ALA A 12 21.94 -23.34 -5.31
CA ALA A 12 22.46 -21.99 -5.14
C ALA A 12 22.12 -21.10 -6.36
N ALA A 13 22.24 -21.63 -7.58
CA ALA A 13 21.90 -20.92 -8.81
C ALA A 13 20.40 -20.57 -8.88
N ILE A 14 19.52 -21.53 -8.55
CA ILE A 14 18.07 -21.31 -8.49
C ILE A 14 17.73 -20.25 -7.44
N THR A 15 18.29 -20.35 -6.23
CA THR A 15 18.08 -19.36 -5.16
C THR A 15 18.50 -17.95 -5.60
N ARG A 16 19.66 -17.80 -6.25
CA ARG A 16 20.12 -16.51 -6.79
C ARG A 16 19.16 -15.97 -7.84
N LYS A 17 18.67 -16.81 -8.76
CA LYS A 17 17.70 -16.42 -9.79
C LYS A 17 16.41 -15.89 -9.16
N TRP A 18 15.86 -16.59 -8.17
CA TRP A 18 14.65 -16.14 -7.45
C TRP A 18 14.87 -14.84 -6.68
N ARG A 19 16.04 -14.70 -6.03
CA ARG A 19 16.39 -13.46 -5.33
C ARG A 19 16.44 -12.27 -6.30
N TRP A 20 17.07 -12.43 -7.46
CA TRP A 20 17.10 -11.39 -8.48
C TRP A 20 15.72 -11.05 -9.04
N ALA A 21 14.88 -12.05 -9.28
CA ALA A 21 13.51 -11.84 -9.71
C ALA A 21 12.69 -11.05 -8.67
N SER A 22 12.83 -11.40 -7.38
CA SER A 22 12.21 -10.68 -6.27
C SER A 22 12.69 -9.23 -6.18
N VAL A 23 14.00 -8.98 -6.29
CA VAL A 23 14.55 -7.61 -6.28
C VAL A 23 13.97 -6.77 -7.43
N LYS A 24 13.89 -7.33 -8.64
CA LYS A 24 13.30 -6.64 -9.80
C LYS A 24 11.81 -6.35 -9.58
N ALA A 25 11.05 -7.34 -9.11
CA ALA A 25 9.62 -7.18 -8.83
C ALA A 25 9.38 -6.08 -7.78
N HIS A 26 10.17 -6.04 -6.70
CA HIS A 26 10.08 -4.99 -5.69
C HIS A 26 10.43 -3.61 -6.25
N ALA A 27 11.45 -3.49 -7.10
CA ALA A 27 11.79 -2.23 -7.75
C ALA A 27 10.63 -1.74 -8.64
N THR A 28 10.02 -2.64 -9.42
CA THR A 28 8.86 -2.34 -10.26
C THR A 28 7.66 -1.89 -9.43
N ALA A 29 7.35 -2.59 -8.33
CA ALA A 29 6.24 -2.22 -7.44
C ALA A 29 6.47 -0.84 -6.80
N ARG A 30 7.69 -0.57 -6.30
CA ARG A 30 8.06 0.75 -5.76
C ARG A 30 7.91 1.86 -6.79
N ASN A 31 8.35 1.61 -8.02
CA ASN A 31 8.22 2.58 -9.11
C ASN A 31 6.75 2.86 -9.42
N ALA A 32 5.92 1.81 -9.55
CA ALA A 32 4.49 1.96 -9.78
C ALA A 32 3.83 2.82 -8.69
N LYS A 33 4.12 2.54 -7.40
CA LYS A 33 3.59 3.33 -6.28
C LYS A 33 4.03 4.80 -6.35
N LEU A 34 5.29 5.06 -6.72
CA LEU A 34 5.79 6.43 -6.88
C LEU A 34 5.04 7.19 -7.97
N PHE A 35 4.87 6.58 -9.15
CA PHE A 35 4.13 7.18 -10.26
C PHE A 35 2.65 7.40 -9.92
N THR A 36 2.01 6.44 -9.24
CA THR A 36 0.63 6.60 -8.76
C THR A 36 0.51 7.76 -7.76
N LYS A 37 1.42 7.87 -6.78
CA LYS A 37 1.45 9.00 -5.84
C LYS A 37 1.62 10.34 -6.55
N TYR A 38 2.52 10.40 -7.53
CA TYR A 38 2.77 11.60 -8.32
C TYR A 38 1.53 12.01 -9.13
N ALA A 39 0.89 11.06 -9.81
CA ALA A 39 -0.33 11.32 -10.59
C ALA A 39 -1.49 11.81 -9.71
N LEU A 40 -1.73 11.16 -8.56
CA LEU A 40 -2.74 11.58 -7.60
C LEU A 40 -2.43 12.94 -6.97
N GLY A 41 -1.15 13.20 -6.68
CA GLY A 41 -0.69 14.49 -6.16
C GLY A 41 -0.97 15.65 -7.11
N LYS A 42 -0.79 15.45 -8.42
CA LYS A 42 -1.10 16.47 -9.44
C LYS A 42 -2.55 16.93 -9.43
N VAL A 43 -3.48 16.03 -9.12
CA VAL A 43 -4.93 16.33 -9.03
C VAL A 43 -5.39 16.63 -7.59
N GLY A 44 -4.45 16.95 -6.70
CA GLY A 44 -4.71 17.52 -5.38
C GLY A 44 -4.96 16.50 -4.27
N TRP A 45 -4.69 15.22 -4.48
CA TRP A 45 -4.79 14.22 -3.42
C TRP A 45 -3.53 14.20 -2.56
N LYS A 46 -3.71 13.99 -1.26
CA LYS A 46 -2.63 13.65 -0.31
C LYS A 46 -2.62 12.14 -0.15
N VAL A 47 -1.46 11.50 -0.34
CA VAL A 47 -1.37 10.04 -0.46
C VAL A 47 -0.41 9.45 0.55
N VAL A 48 -0.83 8.38 1.23
CA VAL A 48 -0.04 7.62 2.20
C VAL A 48 0.16 6.19 1.70
N SER A 49 1.38 5.64 1.90
CA SER A 49 1.68 4.21 1.64
C SER A 49 1.27 3.36 2.84
N LEU A 50 0.66 2.20 2.59
CA LEU A 50 0.43 1.17 3.60
C LEU A 50 1.52 0.08 3.62
N ASP A 51 2.72 0.42 3.15
CA ASP A 51 3.87 -0.48 3.22
C ASP A 51 4.24 -0.75 4.68
N SER A 52 4.73 -1.96 4.97
CA SER A 52 5.26 -2.30 6.29
C SER A 52 6.41 -1.36 6.68
N ARG A 53 6.76 -1.31 7.97
CA ARG A 53 7.88 -0.49 8.49
C ARG A 53 9.22 -0.75 7.78
N LYS A 54 9.39 -1.94 7.19
CA LYS A 54 10.58 -2.35 6.43
C LYS A 54 10.47 -2.04 4.92
N GLY A 55 9.39 -1.38 4.47
CA GLY A 55 9.12 -1.03 3.08
C GLY A 55 8.60 -2.18 2.22
N PHE A 56 8.29 -3.34 2.81
CA PHE A 56 7.67 -4.46 2.09
C PHE A 56 6.16 -4.30 2.02
N GLU A 57 5.57 -4.83 0.95
CA GLU A 57 4.12 -4.88 0.75
C GLU A 57 3.44 -5.56 1.95
N TYR A 58 2.40 -4.91 2.45
CA TYR A 58 1.54 -5.48 3.47
C TYR A 58 0.55 -6.47 2.83
N LYS A 59 0.04 -7.45 3.60
CA LYS A 59 -0.85 -8.53 3.07
C LYS A 59 -2.22 -8.04 2.55
N GLY A 60 -2.49 -6.74 2.59
CA GLY A 60 -3.76 -6.12 2.20
C GLY A 60 -3.91 -5.93 0.70
N VAL A 61 -5.15 -5.71 0.24
CA VAL A 61 -5.45 -5.34 -1.16
C VAL A 61 -5.19 -3.84 -1.43
N VAL A 62 -5.09 -3.04 -0.38
CA VAL A 62 -4.88 -1.59 -0.47
C VAL A 62 -3.39 -1.31 -0.32
N ASP A 63 -2.78 -0.72 -1.34
CA ASP A 63 -1.39 -0.28 -1.31
C ASP A 63 -1.25 1.16 -0.82
N LEU A 64 -2.17 2.02 -1.26
CA LEU A 64 -2.16 3.45 -0.96
C LEU A 64 -3.54 3.90 -0.48
N VAL A 65 -3.54 4.87 0.44
CA VAL A 65 -4.73 5.63 0.81
C VAL A 65 -4.54 7.06 0.36
N ALA A 66 -5.44 7.55 -0.49
CA ALA A 66 -5.46 8.93 -0.93
C ALA A 66 -6.62 9.67 -0.25
N VAL A 67 -6.33 10.85 0.28
CA VAL A 67 -7.28 11.73 0.97
C VAL A 67 -7.30 13.08 0.29
N LYS A 68 -8.49 13.65 0.12
CA LYS A 68 -8.68 14.99 -0.42
C LYS A 68 -9.82 15.69 0.30
N ARG A 69 -9.61 16.96 0.66
CA ARG A 69 -10.66 17.83 1.20
C ARG A 69 -11.59 18.25 0.07
N ASN A 70 -12.90 18.24 0.29
CA ASN A 70 -13.81 18.84 -0.68
C ASN A 70 -13.62 20.36 -0.69
N ASN A 71 -13.37 20.93 -1.87
CA ASN A 71 -13.13 22.37 -2.02
C ASN A 71 -14.38 23.20 -1.72
N ARG A 72 -15.59 22.63 -1.87
CA ARG A 72 -16.86 23.33 -1.64
C ARG A 72 -17.39 23.13 -0.22
N SER A 73 -17.00 22.03 0.43
CA SER A 73 -17.42 21.67 1.79
C SER A 73 -16.16 21.23 2.55
N PRO A 74 -15.43 22.17 3.18
CA PRO A 74 -14.14 21.86 3.78
C PRO A 74 -14.23 20.76 4.85
N ASP A 75 -15.38 20.55 5.48
CA ASP A 75 -15.51 19.52 6.52
C ASP A 75 -15.75 18.11 5.94
N GLU A 76 -15.93 18.00 4.62
CA GLU A 76 -15.97 16.73 3.92
C GLU A 76 -14.58 16.27 3.46
N LEU A 77 -14.27 15.01 3.78
CA LEU A 77 -13.10 14.31 3.28
C LEU A 77 -13.52 13.22 2.29
N MET A 78 -12.87 13.22 1.14
CA MET A 78 -12.91 12.11 0.19
C MET A 78 -11.73 11.18 0.48
N ILE A 79 -12.01 9.89 0.59
CA ILE A 79 -11.00 8.84 0.78
C ILE A 79 -11.08 7.88 -0.40
N MET A 80 -9.92 7.60 -1.00
CA MET A 80 -9.78 6.63 -2.08
C MET A 80 -8.77 5.57 -1.66
N LEU A 81 -9.23 4.31 -1.68
CA LEU A 81 -8.38 3.14 -1.50
C LEU A 81 -7.83 2.72 -2.87
N VAL A 82 -6.51 2.60 -2.97
CA VAL A 82 -5.86 2.32 -4.26
C VAL A 82 -5.02 1.07 -4.13
N GLN A 83 -5.32 0.09 -4.99
CA GLN A 83 -4.41 -1.00 -5.28
C GLN A 83 -3.51 -0.58 -6.45
N VAL A 84 -2.20 -0.78 -6.31
CA VAL A 84 -1.22 -0.43 -7.33
C VAL A 84 -0.76 -1.69 -8.05
N LYS A 85 -0.72 -1.63 -9.38
CA LYS A 85 -0.14 -2.68 -10.22
C LYS A 85 1.07 -2.12 -10.96
N GLY A 86 2.11 -2.94 -11.08
CA GLY A 86 3.32 -2.61 -11.81
C GLY A 86 3.68 -3.69 -12.82
N GLY A 87 4.46 -3.31 -13.84
CA GLY A 87 4.89 -4.23 -14.89
C GLY A 87 3.73 -4.75 -15.73
N SER A 88 3.74 -6.04 -16.05
CA SER A 88 2.68 -6.73 -16.81
C SER A 88 1.50 -7.22 -15.95
N ALA A 89 1.47 -6.86 -14.66
CA ALA A 89 0.42 -7.31 -13.77
C ALA A 89 -0.93 -6.69 -14.15
N THR A 90 -1.94 -7.52 -14.34
CA THR A 90 -3.32 -7.08 -14.62
C THR A 90 -4.16 -7.13 -13.34
N VAL A 91 -5.19 -6.28 -13.25
CA VAL A 91 -6.17 -6.32 -12.16
C VAL A 91 -7.18 -7.44 -12.44
N THR A 92 -7.41 -8.30 -11.45
CA THR A 92 -8.39 -9.38 -11.56
C THR A 92 -9.76 -8.99 -10.99
N LYS A 93 -10.83 -9.71 -11.38
CA LYS A 93 -12.18 -9.49 -10.84
C LYS A 93 -12.25 -9.68 -9.32
N GLU A 94 -11.54 -10.68 -8.80
CA GLU A 94 -11.49 -10.95 -7.35
C GLU A 94 -10.80 -9.80 -6.60
N GLU A 95 -9.75 -9.22 -7.17
CA GLU A 95 -9.08 -8.06 -6.56
C GLU A 95 -9.98 -6.83 -6.50
N ILE A 96 -10.75 -6.57 -7.56
CA ILE A 96 -11.76 -5.50 -7.56
C ILE A 96 -12.80 -5.78 -6.47
N ALA A 97 -13.29 -7.01 -6.35
CA ALA A 97 -14.25 -7.39 -5.32
C ALA A 97 -13.67 -7.19 -3.91
N ARG A 98 -12.41 -7.59 -3.68
CA ARG A 98 -11.69 -7.35 -2.42
C ARG A 98 -11.53 -5.87 -2.11
N LEU A 99 -11.18 -5.04 -3.10
CA LEU A 99 -11.02 -3.59 -2.91
C LEU A 99 -12.37 -2.92 -2.58
N ARG A 100 -13.46 -3.36 -3.23
CA ARG A 100 -14.83 -2.91 -2.90
C ARG A 100 -15.23 -3.30 -1.47
N ARG A 101 -14.96 -4.54 -1.05
CA ARG A 101 -15.18 -4.96 0.35
C ARG A 101 -14.35 -4.13 1.33
N ALA A 102 -13.09 -3.85 1.01
CA ALA A 102 -12.22 -3.02 1.84
C ALA A 102 -12.79 -1.59 2.00
N ALA A 103 -13.34 -1.00 0.94
CA ALA A 103 -14.01 0.29 1.02
C ALA A 103 -15.24 0.26 1.94
N GLY A 104 -16.02 -0.82 1.92
CA GLY A 104 -17.16 -1.03 2.83
C GLY A 104 -16.76 -1.23 4.30
N HIS A 105 -15.50 -1.52 4.59
CA HIS A 105 -14.98 -1.70 5.95
C HIS A 105 -14.24 -0.46 6.48
N LEU A 106 -14.33 0.68 5.79
CA LEU A 106 -13.66 1.90 6.22
C LEU A 106 -14.26 2.39 7.54
N GLN A 107 -13.45 2.39 8.60
CA GLN A 107 -13.83 2.92 9.91
C GLN A 107 -13.26 4.32 10.08
N VAL A 108 -14.13 5.29 10.37
CA VAL A 108 -13.74 6.68 10.64
C VAL A 108 -13.89 6.94 12.13
N LYS A 109 -12.76 7.15 12.81
CA LYS A 109 -12.72 7.66 14.18
C LYS A 109 -12.35 9.15 14.15
N TRP A 110 -12.82 9.92 15.12
CA TRP A 110 -12.45 11.32 15.30
C TRP A 110 -11.85 11.54 16.69
N ASN A 111 -10.94 12.51 16.78
CA ASN A 111 -10.27 12.89 18.02
C ASN A 111 -9.83 14.36 17.94
N VAL A 112 -9.48 14.96 19.07
CA VAL A 112 -8.89 16.30 19.16
C VAL A 112 -7.53 16.16 19.83
N ALA A 113 -6.48 16.70 19.20
CA ALA A 113 -5.13 16.73 19.75
C ALA A 113 -4.80 18.14 20.24
N GLN A 114 -4.37 18.28 21.49
CA GLN A 114 -3.96 19.53 22.10
C GLN A 114 -2.49 19.47 22.53
N LYS A 115 -1.73 20.56 22.33
CA LYS A 115 -0.33 20.68 22.76
C LYS A 115 -0.17 21.85 23.73
N PRO A 116 -0.61 21.73 25.00
CA PRO A 116 -0.53 22.82 25.98
C PRO A 116 0.91 23.15 26.42
N ALA A 117 1.86 22.21 26.27
CA ALA A 117 3.27 22.43 26.60
C ALA A 117 4.20 21.53 25.76
N LYS A 118 5.02 20.70 26.41
CA LYS A 118 5.94 19.73 25.77
C LYS A 118 5.29 18.39 25.44
N SER A 119 4.02 18.17 25.78
CA SER A 119 3.28 16.94 25.48
C SER A 119 2.04 17.20 24.63
N VAL A 120 1.64 16.17 23.86
CA VAL A 120 0.38 16.12 23.12
C VAL A 120 -0.61 15.29 23.93
N ARG A 121 -1.84 15.79 24.08
CA ARG A 121 -2.96 15.07 24.69
C ARG A 121 -4.05 14.88 23.65
N PHE A 122 -4.71 13.73 23.68
CA PHE A 122 -5.88 13.43 22.85
C PHE A 122 -7.13 13.41 23.72
N GLU A 123 -8.24 13.93 23.17
CA GLU A 123 -9.54 13.95 23.86
C GLU A 123 -10.11 12.54 24.06
N LYS A 124 -9.88 11.64 23.10
CA LYS A 124 -10.30 10.24 23.15
C LYS A 124 -9.10 9.30 23.16
N SER A 125 -9.32 8.07 23.60
CA SER A 125 -8.35 6.98 23.43
C SER A 125 -7.97 6.80 21.96
N LEU A 126 -6.74 6.33 21.72
CA LEU A 126 -6.24 6.01 20.38
C LEU A 126 -6.60 4.60 19.92
N ASP A 127 -7.09 3.75 20.84
CA ASP A 127 -7.43 2.35 20.59
C ASP A 127 -8.84 2.14 20.03
#